data_AF-A0A533VPZ3-F1
#
_entry.id   AF-A0A533VPZ3-F1
#
_cell.length_a   1.000
_cell.length_b   1.000
_cell.length_c   1.000
_cell.angle_alpha   90.00
_cell.angle_beta   90.00
_cell.angle_gamma   90.00
#
_symmetry.space_group_name_H-M   'P 1'
#
loop_
_entity.id
_entity.type
_entity.pdbx_description
1 polymer ?
#
loop_
_entity_poly.entity_id
_entity_poly.type
_entity_poly.pdbx_seq_one_letter_code
_entity_poly.pdbx_strand_id
1 'polypeptide(L)' 'MSLECKVQVFLNNLSEKKAEAIKKALEPDNVDFPENLSFIIENVRTGLVFTFEGKGNIRTLISTIDEVLEQTQVILKVTD' A
#
# COMPACT_ATOMS: atom_id res chain seq x y z
N MET A 1 -4.29 -13.47 23.30
CA MET A 1 -4.17 -12.13 22.70
C MET A 1 -3.56 -12.30 21.32
N SER A 2 -4.22 -11.84 20.26
CA SER A 2 -3.62 -11.80 18.92
C SER A 2 -2.73 -10.57 18.81
N LEU A 3 -1.55 -10.71 18.21
CA LEU A 3 -0.67 -9.59 17.89
C LEU A 3 -1.36 -8.69 16.86
N GLU A 4 -1.46 -7.40 17.15
CA GLU A 4 -1.85 -6.37 16.19
C GLU A 4 -0.58 -5.68 15.70
N CYS A 5 -0.42 -5.59 14.39
CA CYS A 5 0.76 -4.98 13.78
C CYS A 5 0.32 -3.91 12.79
N LYS A 6 0.94 -2.73 12.90
CA LYS A 6 0.74 -1.61 11.99
C LYS A 6 2.07 -1.26 11.34
N VAL A 7 2.08 -1.15 10.01
CA VAL A 7 3.24 -0.76 9.23
C VAL A 7 2.87 0.44 8.38
N GLN A 8 3.75 1.45 8.36
CA GLN A 8 3.62 2.60 7.48
C GLN A 8 4.80 2.65 6.53
N VAL A 9 4.50 2.73 5.23
CA VAL A 9 5.50 2.92 4.18
C VAL A 9 5.31 4.29 3.56
N PHE A 10 6.39 5.06 3.52
CA PHE A 10 6.40 6.42 2.99
C PHE A 10 7.04 6.42 1.61
N LEU A 11 6.25 6.74 0.59
CA LEU A 11 6.70 6.89 -0.79
C LEU A 11 6.87 8.37 -1.10
N ASN A 12 8.11 8.87 -1.01
CA ASN A 12 8.42 10.28 -1.21
C ASN A 12 8.87 10.59 -2.64
N ASN A 13 8.90 11.89 -2.97
CA ASN A 13 9.37 12.43 -4.24
C ASN A 13 8.55 11.94 -5.44
N LEU A 14 7.23 11.80 -5.24
CA LEU A 14 6.30 11.49 -6.31
C LEU A 14 5.75 12.77 -6.92
N SER A 15 5.73 12.84 -8.25
CA SER A 15 4.90 13.82 -8.96
C SER A 15 3.42 13.51 -8.72
N GLU A 16 2.55 14.52 -8.76
CA GLU A 16 1.09 14.35 -8.63
C GLU A 16 0.53 13.28 -9.59
N LYS A 17 0.95 13.28 -10.86
CA LYS A 17 0.57 12.27 -11.86
C LYS A 17 0.89 10.84 -11.39
N LYS A 18 2.07 10.60 -10.83
CA LYS A 18 2.51 9.30 -10.31
C LYS A 18 1.72 8.91 -9.06
N ALA A 19 1.48 9.86 -8.14
CA ALA A 19 0.70 9.61 -6.94
C ALA A 19 -0.75 9.21 -7.26
N GLU A 20 -1.40 9.92 -8.18
CA GLU A 20 -2.76 9.61 -8.63
C GLU A 20 -2.85 8.27 -9.37
N ALA A 21 -1.87 7.96 -10.22
CA ALA A 21 -1.82 6.67 -10.92
C ALA A 21 -1.72 5.49 -9.94
N ILE A 22 -0.84 5.60 -8.93
CA ILE A 22 -0.69 4.59 -7.88
C ILE A 22 -1.99 4.44 -7.09
N LYS A 23 -2.57 5.55 -6.64
CA LYS A 23 -3.78 5.53 -5.82
C LYS A 23 -4.94 4.85 -6.56
N LYS A 24 -5.15 5.20 -7.84
CA LYS A 24 -6.22 4.63 -8.65
C LYS A 24 -6.03 3.12 -8.91
N ALA A 25 -4.80 2.68 -9.10
CA ALA A 25 -4.52 1.27 -9.37
C ALA A 25 -4.63 0.39 -8.11
N LEU A 26 -4.28 0.93 -6.94
CA LEU A 26 -4.28 0.22 -5.66
C LEU A 26 -5.50 0.52 -4.80
N GLU A 27 -6.53 1.16 -5.36
CA GLU A 27 -7.80 1.35 -4.66
C GLU A 27 -8.35 -0.01 -4.19
N PRO A 28 -8.85 -0.14 -2.94
CA PRO A 28 -9.22 -1.43 -2.36
C PRO A 28 -10.25 -2.22 -3.17
N ASP A 29 -11.11 -1.54 -3.93
CA ASP A 29 -12.08 -2.19 -4.83
C ASP A 29 -11.40 -2.97 -5.98
N ASN A 30 -10.12 -2.71 -6.23
CA ASN A 30 -9.32 -3.36 -7.28
C ASN A 30 -8.37 -4.43 -6.72
N VAL A 31 -8.30 -4.61 -5.40
CA VAL A 31 -7.34 -5.53 -4.75
C VAL A 31 -8.05 -6.37 -3.68
N ASP A 32 -8.09 -7.69 -3.87
CA ASP A 32 -8.63 -8.62 -2.88
C ASP A 32 -7.70 -8.70 -1.65
N PHE A 33 -8.07 -8.01 -0.57
CA PHE A 33 -7.32 -8.03 0.68
C PHE A 33 -7.69 -9.23 1.57
N PRO A 34 -6.70 -9.89 2.22
CA PRO A 34 -6.96 -10.97 3.16
C PRO A 34 -7.83 -10.55 4.35
N GLU A 35 -8.63 -11.47 4.87
CA GLU A 35 -9.38 -11.24 6.12
C GLU A 35 -8.44 -10.84 7.26
N ASN A 36 -8.86 -9.86 8.07
CA ASN A 36 -8.10 -9.28 9.19
C ASN A 36 -6.87 -8.45 8.78
N LEU A 37 -6.83 -7.98 7.54
CA LEU A 37 -5.88 -6.98 7.06
C LEU A 37 -6.63 -5.74 6.54
N SER A 38 -6.17 -4.55 6.90
CA SER A 38 -6.62 -3.29 6.30
C SER A 38 -5.46 -2.57 5.62
N PHE A 39 -5.78 -1.89 4.53
CA PHE A 39 -4.84 -1.11 3.76
C PHE A 39 -5.46 0.25 3.41
N ILE A 40 -4.72 1.32 3.68
CA ILE A 40 -5.14 2.70 3.45
C ILE A 40 -4.02 3.44 2.72
N ILE A 41 -4.38 4.22 1.70
CA ILE A 41 -3.49 5.12 0.99
C ILE A 41 -3.87 6.56 1.30
N GLU A 42 -2.92 7.34 1.79
CA GLU A 42 -3.10 8.77 2.06
C GLU A 42 -2.15 9.60 1.18
N ASN A 43 -2.67 10.68 0.60
CA ASN A 43 -1.88 11.66 -0.14
C ASN A 43 -1.21 12.61 0.85
N VAL A 44 0.11 12.76 0.76
CA VAL A 44 0.89 13.73 1.54
C VAL A 44 1.65 14.65 0.58
N ARG A 45 2.04 15.85 1.05
CA ARG A 45 2.55 16.95 0.20
C ARG A 45 3.54 16.54 -0.89
N THR A 46 4.43 15.60 -0.60
CA THR A 46 5.50 15.17 -1.51
C THR A 46 5.42 13.69 -1.87
N GLY A 47 4.27 13.02 -1.68
CA GLY A 47 4.22 11.57 -1.78
C GLY A 47 2.93 10.89 -1.34
N LEU A 48 3.05 9.59 -1.04
CA LEU A 48 1.98 8.75 -0.50
C LEU A 48 2.42 8.10 0.80
N VAL A 49 1.46 7.89 1.70
CA VAL A 49 1.63 7.03 2.88
C VAL A 49 0.74 5.84 2.74
N PHE A 50 1.35 4.66 2.75
CA PHE A 50 0.68 3.38 2.79
C PHE A 50 0.61 2.91 4.23
N THR A 51 -0.60 2.74 4.76
CA THR A 51 -0.83 2.21 6.10
C THR A 51 -1.43 0.82 5.99
N PHE A 52 -0.71 -0.17 6.51
CA PHE A 52 -1.17 -1.55 6.64
C PHE A 52 -1.40 -1.86 8.10
N GLU A 53 -2.52 -2.49 8.41
CA GLU A 53 -2.81 -3.01 9.75
C GLU A 53 -3.28 -4.46 9.63
N GLY A 54 -2.64 -5.35 10.38
CA GLY A 54 -2.96 -6.78 10.36
C GLY A 54 -3.11 -7.32 11.78
N LYS A 55 -4.09 -8.20 11.98
CA LYS A 55 -4.26 -8.93 13.25
C LYS A 55 -3.94 -10.41 13.06
N GLY A 56 -3.14 -10.96 13.97
CA GLY A 56 -2.82 -12.39 13.98
C GLY A 56 -1.57 -12.74 13.16
N ASN A 57 -1.73 -13.20 11.92
CA ASN A 57 -0.63 -13.78 11.14
C ASN A 57 0.25 -12.71 10.48
N ILE A 58 1.39 -12.41 11.11
CA ILE A 58 2.37 -11.45 10.60
C ILE A 58 2.94 -11.83 9.21
N ARG A 59 2.98 -13.12 8.85
CA ARG A 59 3.47 -13.53 7.52
C ARG A 59 2.54 -13.05 6.42
N THR A 60 1.23 -13.08 6.66
CA THR A 60 0.24 -12.54 5.71
C THR A 60 0.45 -11.05 5.51
N LEU A 61 0.64 -10.29 6.59
CA LEU A 61 0.92 -8.85 6.51
C LEU A 61 2.19 -8.56 5.68
N ILE A 62 3.27 -9.31 5.92
CA ILE A 62 4.53 -9.14 5.16
C ILE A 62 4.31 -9.43 3.67
N SER A 63 3.65 -10.53 3.34
CA SER A 63 3.36 -10.90 1.94
C SER A 63 2.47 -9.87 1.23
N THR A 64 1.44 -9.35 1.90
CA THR A 64 0.60 -8.29 1.33
C THR A 64 1.36 -6.98 1.12
N ILE A 65 2.25 -6.60 2.03
CA ILE A 65 3.11 -5.43 1.85
C ILE A 65 4.02 -5.62 0.63
N ASP A 66 4.65 -6.78 0.48
CA ASP A 66 5.54 -7.10 -0.63
C ASP A 66 4.81 -6.99 -1.99
N GLU A 67 3.63 -7.61 -2.09
CA GLU A 67 2.79 -7.58 -3.29
C GLU A 67 2.36 -6.15 -3.67
N VAL A 68 1.89 -5.35 -2.72
CA VAL A 68 1.47 -3.96 -2.96
C VAL A 68 2.66 -3.10 -3.41
N LEU A 69 3.85 -3.31 -2.83
CA LEU A 69 5.06 -2.59 -3.24
C LEU A 69 5.55 -3.03 -4.62
N GLU A 70 5.41 -4.30 -4.99
CA GLU A 70 5.71 -4.79 -6.34
C GLU A 70 4.78 -4.16 -7.39
N GLN A 71 3.47 -4.15 -7.14
CA GLN A 71 2.51 -3.49 -8.03
C GLN A 71 2.80 -1.99 -8.18
N THR A 72 3.16 -1.32 -7.08
CA THR A 72 3.58 0.08 -7.08
C THR A 72 4.77 0.31 -8.02
N GLN A 73 5.77 -0.57 -7.99
CA GLN A 73 6.93 -0.50 -8.88
C GLN A 73 6.54 -0.67 -10.36
N VAL A 74 5.60 -1.57 -10.67
CA VAL A 74 5.10 -1.74 -12.04
C VAL A 74 4.42 -0.47 -12.54
N ILE A 75 3.55 0.14 -11.71
CA ILE A 75 2.83 1.39 -12.05
C ILE A 75 3.82 2.54 -12.30
N LEU A 76 4.84 2.67 -11.46
CA LEU A 76 5.88 3.70 -11.59
C LEU A 76 6.67 3.59 -12.89
N LYS A 77 6.91 2.38 -13.41
CA LYS A 77 7.64 2.15 -14.67
C LYS A 77 6.81 2.49 -15.91
N VAL A 78 5.48 2.34 -15.84
CA VAL A 78 4.60 2.64 -16.99
C VAL A 78 4.11 4.08 -16.98
N THR A 79 4.17 4.74 -15.83
CA THR A 79 3.76 6.14 -15.64
C THR A 79 4.99 7.04 -15.67
N ASP A 80 5.66 7.15 -16.83
CA ASP A 80 6.68 8.18 -17.06
C ASP A 80 6.07 9.56 -17.40
#